data_AF-A0A2S5SZ75-F1
#
_entry.id   AF-A0A2S5SZ75-F1
#
_cell.length_a   1.000
_cell.length_b   1.000
_cell.length_c   1.000
_cell.angle_alpha   90.00
_cell.angle_beta   90.00
_cell.angle_gamma   90.00
#
_symmetry.space_group_name_H-M   'P 1'
#
loop_
_entity.id
_entity.type
_entity.pdbx_description
1 polymer ?
#
loop_
_entity_poly.entity_id
_entity_poly.type
_entity_poly.pdbx_seq_one_letter_code
_entity_poly.pdbx_strand_id
1 'polypeptide(L)'
;MRLLTLVTLVLALPVLAIFASWFSFDAASLAVLQHQASTVLPGYAWTSLWLSLAVALGVAVVGGLTAAAVTLFDFPGRRVFEWALLLPLAMPAYVLAYAYTDFLQYSGPLETAWRSWSGATTRLLPDVRSLWGAVALFVVCLYPYVYLLTRAALAERGVQLMEAARLLGAGVGRRIRTVALPLARPALAAGVALALMETLADFGVGSYFGLNTFTTGIYRAWLSMDDRIAAAQLATLLLLAVGALLWMEHRAQRRLRFAITRPGAAQGQEARPILLTGVQAVGMWMLCALPVVLGFFLPVAVLGHLLWQEAQHAEFGIPWARFGQWAWTSFKLAGVAAALAVALALSLAFALRSQPRPGLKLAARVVSLGYAVPGAVIAVGILLPTGWVQAQWPGTGATALMTGTLLGLIYAYLVRFSAVALQSVEAGYARIPGSFDESARLLGVSRWRLLGRVHLPLLQRSTLAAALLVFVDVMKELPATYVLRPFNSDTLAVVAYQMAKDERLGEAALPSLAIVLVGLVPVILLSRAMRGRH
;
A
#
# COMPACT_ATOMS: atom_id res chain seq x y z
N MET A 1 -15.09 25.76 8.29
CA MET A 1 -14.03 25.97 7.27
C MET A 1 -12.66 26.27 7.90
N ARG A 2 -12.50 27.30 8.75
CA ARG A 2 -11.24 27.52 9.51
C ARG A 2 -10.83 26.30 10.35
N LEU A 3 -11.81 25.59 10.92
CA LEU A 3 -11.58 24.33 11.62
C LEU A 3 -11.02 23.22 10.71
N LEU A 4 -11.51 23.07 9.48
CA LEU A 4 -11.01 22.05 8.56
C LEU A 4 -9.58 22.34 8.12
N THR A 5 -9.27 23.60 7.83
CA THR A 5 -7.89 24.00 7.53
C THR A 5 -6.96 23.77 8.72
N LEU A 6 -7.44 23.99 9.95
CA LEU A 6 -6.69 23.69 11.16
C LEU A 6 -6.46 22.19 11.31
N VAL A 7 -7.50 21.35 11.18
CA VAL A 7 -7.38 19.89 11.27
C VAL A 7 -6.41 19.34 10.22
N THR A 8 -6.43 19.84 8.98
CA THR A 8 -5.47 19.42 7.96
C THR A 8 -4.05 19.91 8.23
N LEU A 9 -3.90 21.09 8.84
CA LEU A 9 -2.59 21.60 9.24
C LEU A 9 -2.03 20.77 10.40
N VAL A 10 -2.89 20.34 11.32
CA VAL A 10 -2.54 19.36 12.36
C VAL A 10 -2.05 18.08 11.70
N LEU A 11 -2.79 17.46 10.77
CA LEU A 11 -2.33 16.25 10.07
C LEU A 11 -1.02 16.44 9.28
N ALA A 12 -0.67 17.67 8.90
CA ALA A 12 0.60 17.98 8.25
C ALA A 12 1.79 18.00 9.23
N LEU A 13 1.52 18.20 10.53
CA LEU A 13 2.54 18.45 11.54
C LEU A 13 3.65 17.40 11.57
N PRO A 14 3.42 16.08 11.44
CA PRO A 14 4.52 15.11 11.53
C PRO A 14 5.53 15.28 10.41
N VAL A 15 5.05 15.57 9.20
CA VAL A 15 5.92 15.84 8.05
C VAL A 15 6.64 17.17 8.23
N LEU A 16 5.91 18.21 8.64
CA LEU A 16 6.48 19.54 8.88
C LEU A 16 7.51 19.53 10.01
N ALA A 17 7.29 18.74 11.07
CA ALA A 17 8.18 18.61 12.22
C ALA A 17 9.53 17.99 11.82
N ILE A 18 9.52 17.03 10.89
CA ILE A 18 10.76 16.41 10.38
C ILE A 18 11.55 17.40 9.52
N PHE A 19 10.89 18.22 8.70
CA PHE A 19 11.61 19.30 8.03
C PHE A 19 12.08 20.39 9.03
N ALA A 20 11.27 20.69 10.03
CA ALA A 20 11.60 21.69 11.04
C ALA A 20 12.73 21.25 11.98
N SER A 21 13.03 19.95 12.11
CA SER A 21 14.17 19.47 12.89
C SER A 21 15.52 19.94 12.33
N TRP A 22 15.55 20.43 11.09
CA TRP A 22 16.73 21.06 10.50
C TRP A 22 16.91 22.52 10.90
N PHE A 23 15.92 23.17 11.53
CA PHE A 23 16.13 24.52 12.08
C PHE A 23 17.00 24.49 13.34
N SER A 24 17.06 23.35 14.04
CA SER A 24 17.99 23.10 15.14
C SER A 24 19.32 22.50 14.65
N PHE A 25 19.75 22.82 13.43
CA PHE A 25 21.01 22.33 12.88
C PHE A 25 22.21 23.02 13.54
N ASP A 26 22.92 22.28 14.38
CA ASP A 26 24.12 22.70 15.11
C ASP A 26 25.33 21.80 14.76
N ALA A 27 26.48 22.08 15.38
CA ALA A 27 27.70 21.30 15.17
C ALA A 27 27.54 19.81 15.53
N ALA A 28 26.71 19.50 16.54
CA ALA A 28 26.43 18.12 16.93
C ALA A 28 25.62 17.38 15.85
N SER A 29 24.59 18.02 15.30
CA SER A 29 23.79 17.46 14.21
C SER A 29 24.61 17.24 12.93
N LEU A 30 25.57 18.13 12.64
CA LEU A 30 26.51 17.96 11.53
C LEU A 30 27.46 16.80 11.78
N ALA A 31 27.98 16.65 13.01
CA ALA A 31 28.84 15.53 13.38
C ALA A 31 28.12 14.17 13.24
N VAL A 32 26.86 14.09 13.68
CA VAL A 32 26.00 12.91 13.48
C VAL A 32 25.84 12.60 12.00
N LEU A 33 25.53 13.62 11.17
CA LEU A 33 25.36 13.42 9.74
C LEU A 33 26.65 12.95 9.06
N GLN A 34 27.80 13.52 9.43
CA GLN A 34 29.11 13.10 8.94
C GLN A 34 29.45 11.67 9.36
N HIS A 35 29.16 11.31 10.61
CA HIS A 35 29.34 9.95 11.11
C HIS A 35 28.44 8.95 10.36
N GLN A 36 27.17 9.30 10.12
CA GLN A 36 26.29 8.47 9.31
C GLN A 36 26.81 8.32 7.88
N ALA A 37 27.25 9.42 7.27
CA ALA A 37 27.78 9.44 5.91
C ALA A 37 29.01 8.53 5.72
N SER A 38 29.87 8.43 6.75
CA SER A 38 31.05 7.57 6.71
C SER A 38 30.79 6.11 7.11
N THR A 39 29.63 5.80 7.72
CA THR A 39 29.33 4.47 8.26
C THR A 39 28.12 3.81 7.60
N VAL A 40 26.90 4.12 8.06
CA VAL A 40 25.68 3.37 7.76
C VAL A 40 24.90 3.92 6.56
N LEU A 41 25.02 5.23 6.28
CA LEU A 41 24.22 5.91 5.26
C LEU A 41 24.47 5.38 3.84
N PRO A 42 25.71 5.10 3.40
CA PRO A 42 25.94 4.52 2.07
C PRO A 42 25.27 3.16 1.91
N GLY A 43 25.27 2.33 2.97
CA GLY A 43 24.58 1.05 3.00
C GLY A 43 23.06 1.22 2.86
N TYR A 44 22.46 2.10 3.66
CA TYR A 44 21.03 2.43 3.58
C TYR A 44 20.62 2.94 2.20
N ALA A 45 21.40 3.85 1.63
CA ALA A 45 21.15 4.40 0.31
C ALA A 45 21.27 3.33 -0.78
N TRP A 46 22.33 2.52 -0.76
CA TRP A 46 22.60 1.50 -1.76
C TRP A 46 21.52 0.41 -1.78
N THR A 47 21.22 -0.18 -0.61
CA THR A 47 20.20 -1.23 -0.51
C THR A 47 18.82 -0.70 -0.88
N SER A 48 18.44 0.50 -0.42
CA SER A 48 17.13 1.08 -0.75
C SER A 48 17.02 1.44 -2.24
N LEU A 49 18.10 1.91 -2.86
CA LEU A 49 18.15 2.22 -4.30
C LEU A 49 17.98 0.96 -5.14
N TRP A 50 18.76 -0.09 -4.88
CA TRP A 50 18.69 -1.35 -5.63
C TRP A 50 17.39 -2.09 -5.40
N LEU A 51 16.88 -2.11 -4.16
CA LEU A 51 15.56 -2.64 -3.84
C LEU A 51 14.49 -1.94 -4.67
N SER A 52 14.49 -0.60 -4.66
CA SER A 52 13.52 0.20 -5.42
C SER A 52 13.63 -0.02 -6.91
N LEU A 53 14.83 0.01 -7.49
CA LEU A 53 15.02 -0.15 -8.93
C LEU A 53 14.59 -1.54 -9.41
N ALA A 54 14.98 -2.59 -8.67
CA ALA A 54 14.67 -3.97 -9.04
C ALA A 54 13.18 -4.28 -8.85
N VAL A 55 12.55 -3.80 -7.76
CA VAL A 55 11.10 -3.91 -7.58
C VAL A 55 10.37 -3.15 -8.67
N ALA A 56 10.78 -1.91 -9.00
CA ALA A 56 10.17 -1.11 -10.06
C ALA A 56 10.12 -1.86 -11.40
N LEU A 57 11.24 -2.46 -11.78
CA LEU A 57 11.35 -3.25 -13.01
C LEU A 57 10.47 -4.51 -12.92
N GLY A 58 10.56 -5.26 -11.82
CA GLY A 58 9.82 -6.50 -11.65
C GLY A 58 8.31 -6.30 -11.65
N VAL A 59 7.78 -5.33 -10.90
CA VAL A 59 6.34 -5.03 -10.88
C VAL A 59 5.85 -4.47 -12.21
N ALA A 60 6.66 -3.66 -12.90
CA ALA A 60 6.33 -3.17 -14.24
C ALA A 60 6.19 -4.32 -15.25
N VAL A 61 7.13 -5.28 -15.21
CA VAL A 61 7.13 -6.44 -16.10
C VAL A 61 5.98 -7.37 -15.75
N VAL A 62 5.88 -7.85 -14.50
CA VAL A 62 4.84 -8.81 -14.11
C VAL A 62 3.45 -8.20 -14.22
N GLY A 63 3.23 -7.01 -13.66
CA GLY A 63 1.93 -6.33 -13.69
C GLY A 63 1.54 -5.87 -15.09
N GLY A 64 2.50 -5.37 -15.88
CA GLY A 64 2.25 -4.96 -17.26
C GLY A 64 1.93 -6.12 -18.19
N LEU A 65 2.68 -7.23 -18.10
CA LEU A 65 2.46 -8.42 -18.92
C LEU A 65 1.14 -9.12 -18.55
N THR A 66 0.85 -9.29 -17.26
CA THR A 66 -0.41 -9.90 -16.81
C THR A 66 -1.63 -9.04 -17.16
N ALA A 67 -1.51 -7.71 -17.10
CA ALA A 67 -2.56 -6.80 -17.56
C ALA A 67 -2.79 -6.93 -19.06
N ALA A 68 -1.72 -6.87 -19.86
CA ALA A 68 -1.80 -7.04 -21.30
C ALA A 68 -2.38 -8.41 -21.69
N ALA A 69 -2.00 -9.48 -20.99
CA ALA A 69 -2.51 -10.83 -21.21
C ALA A 69 -4.05 -10.87 -21.12
N VAL A 70 -4.62 -10.44 -19.99
CA VAL A 70 -6.07 -10.53 -19.76
C VAL A 70 -6.89 -9.46 -20.48
N THR A 71 -6.27 -8.38 -20.98
CA THR A 71 -6.99 -7.35 -21.76
C THR A 71 -6.95 -7.58 -23.25
N LEU A 72 -5.80 -7.97 -23.79
CA LEU A 72 -5.55 -7.97 -25.23
C LEU A 72 -5.81 -9.34 -25.87
N PHE A 73 -5.73 -10.41 -25.08
CA PHE A 73 -5.84 -11.78 -25.55
C PHE A 73 -6.99 -12.52 -24.88
N ASP A 74 -7.49 -13.54 -25.56
CA ASP A 74 -8.50 -14.45 -25.07
C ASP A 74 -7.94 -15.87 -24.98
N PHE A 75 -7.99 -16.46 -23.79
CA PHE A 75 -7.42 -17.78 -23.48
C PHE A 75 -8.22 -18.46 -22.35
N PRO A 76 -8.14 -19.80 -22.21
CA PRO A 76 -8.90 -20.53 -21.20
C PRO A 76 -8.61 -20.02 -19.78
N GLY A 77 -9.66 -19.78 -19.00
CA GLY A 77 -9.52 -19.29 -17.62
C GLY A 77 -9.25 -17.78 -17.49
N ARG A 78 -9.16 -17.02 -18.58
CA ARG A 78 -8.96 -15.55 -18.53
C ARG A 78 -9.88 -14.83 -17.55
N ARG A 79 -11.20 -15.13 -17.57
CA ARG A 79 -12.19 -14.52 -16.66
C ARG A 79 -11.90 -14.79 -15.18
N VAL A 80 -11.23 -15.92 -14.89
CA VAL A 80 -10.77 -16.24 -13.53
C VAL A 80 -9.56 -15.39 -13.19
N PHE A 81 -8.57 -15.32 -14.07
CA PHE A 81 -7.37 -14.51 -13.86
C PHE A 81 -7.66 -13.01 -13.73
N GLU A 82 -8.69 -12.49 -14.39
CA GLU A 82 -9.08 -11.07 -14.27
C GLU A 82 -9.30 -10.60 -12.84
N TRP A 83 -9.77 -11.47 -11.94
CA TRP A 83 -9.89 -11.14 -10.52
C TRP A 83 -8.86 -11.87 -9.65
N ALA A 84 -8.40 -13.06 -10.05
CA ALA A 84 -7.41 -13.80 -9.27
C ALA A 84 -6.05 -13.07 -9.20
N LEU A 85 -5.68 -12.31 -10.23
CA LEU A 85 -4.48 -11.45 -10.24
C LEU A 85 -4.52 -10.31 -9.20
N LEU A 86 -5.68 -10.07 -8.56
CA LEU A 86 -5.81 -9.12 -7.46
C LEU A 86 -5.62 -9.76 -6.08
N LEU A 87 -5.65 -11.10 -5.97
CA LEU A 87 -5.55 -11.81 -4.70
C LEU A 87 -4.28 -11.48 -3.89
N PRO A 88 -3.08 -11.35 -4.50
CA PRO A 88 -1.87 -11.01 -3.74
C PRO A 88 -1.94 -9.66 -3.00
N LEU A 89 -2.85 -8.76 -3.38
CA LEU A 89 -3.07 -7.50 -2.66
C LEU A 89 -3.61 -7.70 -1.22
N ALA A 90 -4.21 -8.86 -0.95
CA ALA A 90 -4.67 -9.25 0.37
C ALA A 90 -3.52 -9.65 1.31
N MET A 91 -2.35 -10.00 0.77
CA MET A 91 -1.18 -10.42 1.55
C MET A 91 -0.35 -9.20 1.97
N PRO A 92 -0.11 -8.99 3.28
CA PRO A 92 0.94 -8.07 3.71
C PRO A 92 2.33 -8.63 3.34
N ALA A 93 3.24 -7.75 2.89
CA ALA A 93 4.57 -8.18 2.44
C ALA A 93 5.37 -8.90 3.55
N TYR A 94 5.24 -8.46 4.80
CA TYR A 94 5.89 -9.09 5.95
C TYR A 94 5.36 -10.50 6.23
N VAL A 95 4.06 -10.74 6.06
CA VAL A 95 3.46 -12.09 6.18
C VAL A 95 4.03 -13.00 5.08
N LEU A 96 4.16 -12.46 3.86
CA LEU A 96 4.77 -13.17 2.74
C LEU A 96 6.23 -13.57 3.08
N ALA A 97 7.00 -12.66 3.68
CA ALA A 97 8.36 -12.94 4.11
C ALA A 97 8.45 -14.10 5.12
N TYR A 98 7.50 -14.21 6.05
CA TYR A 98 7.47 -15.30 7.03
C TYR A 98 7.18 -16.64 6.36
N ALA A 99 6.11 -16.69 5.54
CA ALA A 99 5.72 -17.90 4.82
C ALA A 99 6.85 -18.40 3.89
N TYR A 100 7.48 -17.50 3.15
CA TYR A 100 8.58 -17.87 2.26
C TYR A 100 9.87 -18.23 2.98
N THR A 101 10.13 -17.64 4.15
CA THR A 101 11.29 -18.03 4.96
C THR A 101 11.12 -19.45 5.47
N ASP A 102 9.93 -19.80 5.98
CA ASP A 102 9.64 -21.17 6.39
C ASP A 102 9.73 -22.16 5.22
N PHE A 103 9.20 -21.77 4.05
CA PHE A 103 9.11 -22.66 2.90
C PHE A 103 10.48 -22.93 2.24
N LEU A 104 11.33 -21.90 2.14
CA LEU A 104 12.58 -21.91 1.38
C LEU A 104 13.84 -22.06 2.25
N GLN A 105 13.75 -21.98 3.57
CA GLN A 105 14.90 -22.25 4.44
C GLN A 105 15.42 -23.68 4.26
N TYR A 106 16.62 -23.95 4.76
CA TYR A 106 17.29 -25.24 4.58
C TYR A 106 16.47 -26.44 5.09
N SER A 107 15.83 -26.27 6.25
CA SER A 107 14.90 -27.23 6.86
C SER A 107 13.49 -27.16 6.29
N GLY A 108 13.23 -26.23 5.37
CA GLY A 108 11.92 -25.99 4.80
C GLY A 108 11.43 -27.14 3.92
N PRO A 109 10.12 -27.23 3.66
CA PRO A 109 9.53 -28.29 2.84
C PRO A 109 10.16 -28.41 1.45
N LEU A 110 10.46 -27.29 0.77
CA LEU A 110 10.99 -27.32 -0.59
C LEU A 110 12.41 -27.88 -0.64
N GLU A 111 13.31 -27.32 0.18
CA GLU A 111 14.72 -27.73 0.23
C GLU A 111 14.85 -29.18 0.74
N THR A 112 14.02 -29.60 1.69
CA THR A 112 14.02 -30.98 2.18
C THR A 112 13.51 -31.96 1.12
N ALA A 113 12.41 -31.63 0.43
CA ALA A 113 11.91 -32.45 -0.68
C ALA A 113 12.94 -32.55 -1.81
N TRP A 114 13.55 -31.44 -2.21
CA TRP A 114 14.61 -31.42 -3.21
C TRP A 114 15.79 -32.32 -2.83
N ARG A 115 16.33 -32.18 -1.61
CA ARG A 115 17.49 -32.98 -1.15
C ARG A 115 17.15 -34.46 -1.06
N SER A 116 15.94 -34.80 -0.63
CA SER A 116 15.45 -36.19 -0.58
C SER A 116 15.34 -36.84 -1.96
N TRP A 117 14.94 -36.06 -2.98
CA TRP A 117 14.77 -36.56 -4.35
C TRP A 117 16.07 -36.58 -5.15
N SER A 118 16.89 -35.54 -5.03
CA SER A 118 18.13 -35.38 -5.81
C SER A 118 19.36 -36.05 -5.18
N GLY A 119 19.30 -36.38 -3.88
CA GLY A 119 20.47 -36.79 -3.09
C GLY A 119 21.49 -35.66 -2.85
N ALA A 120 21.16 -34.42 -3.24
CA ALA A 120 22.04 -33.28 -3.05
C ALA A 120 22.20 -32.92 -1.57
N THR A 121 23.40 -32.53 -1.17
CA THR A 121 23.69 -32.01 0.18
C THR A 121 23.67 -30.49 0.25
N THR A 122 23.74 -29.82 -0.90
CA THR A 122 23.72 -28.37 -1.07
C THR A 122 22.30 -27.82 -1.21
N ARG A 123 22.13 -26.53 -0.91
CA ARG A 123 20.86 -25.81 -1.11
C ARG A 123 20.54 -25.70 -2.60
N LEU A 124 19.26 -25.82 -2.95
CA LEU A 124 18.76 -25.57 -4.31
C LEU A 124 18.76 -24.06 -4.60
N LEU A 125 18.27 -23.27 -3.65
CA LEU A 125 18.09 -21.83 -3.80
C LEU A 125 19.02 -21.04 -2.86
N PRO A 126 19.41 -19.81 -3.25
CA PRO A 126 20.10 -18.90 -2.34
C PRO A 126 19.21 -18.53 -1.15
N ASP A 127 19.82 -18.02 -0.08
CA ASP A 127 19.07 -17.61 1.10
C ASP A 127 17.99 -16.57 0.75
N VAL A 128 16.76 -16.89 1.16
CA VAL A 128 15.59 -16.02 0.98
C VAL A 128 15.73 -14.72 1.77
N ARG A 129 16.45 -14.72 2.90
CA ARG A 129 16.74 -13.53 3.72
C ARG A 129 17.86 -12.69 3.10
N SER A 130 17.60 -12.22 1.89
CA SER A 130 18.52 -11.43 1.08
C SER A 130 17.80 -10.30 0.35
N LEU A 131 18.56 -9.34 -0.19
CA LEU A 131 18.01 -8.25 -0.99
C LEU A 131 17.17 -8.77 -2.17
N TRP A 132 17.67 -9.79 -2.87
CA TRP A 132 16.99 -10.37 -4.03
C TRP A 132 15.76 -11.20 -3.64
N GLY A 133 15.80 -11.88 -2.49
CA GLY A 133 14.61 -12.50 -1.91
C GLY A 133 13.52 -11.47 -1.61
N ALA A 134 13.88 -10.35 -0.98
CA ALA A 134 12.93 -9.25 -0.76
C ALA A 134 12.38 -8.67 -2.07
N VAL A 135 13.22 -8.46 -3.08
CA VAL A 135 12.78 -8.02 -4.42
C VAL A 135 11.72 -8.98 -4.98
N ALA A 136 11.98 -10.29 -4.96
CA ALA A 136 11.03 -11.27 -5.47
C ALA A 136 9.69 -11.23 -4.73
N LEU A 137 9.72 -11.12 -3.39
CA LEU A 137 8.52 -11.02 -2.56
C LEU A 137 7.73 -9.74 -2.85
N PHE A 138 8.39 -8.58 -2.90
CA PHE A 138 7.72 -7.33 -3.23
C PHE A 138 7.14 -7.35 -4.65
N VAL A 139 7.83 -7.95 -5.62
CA VAL A 139 7.31 -8.06 -6.99
C VAL A 139 6.01 -8.87 -7.00
N VAL A 140 6.03 -10.04 -6.37
CA VAL A 140 4.89 -10.96 -6.34
C VAL A 140 3.73 -10.39 -5.49
N CYS A 141 4.02 -9.58 -4.47
CA CYS A 141 3.01 -8.94 -3.62
C CYS A 141 2.42 -7.66 -4.25
N LEU A 142 3.25 -6.84 -4.92
CA LEU A 142 2.92 -5.47 -5.30
C LEU A 142 2.66 -5.27 -6.80
N TYR A 143 2.90 -6.29 -7.67
CA TYR A 143 2.47 -6.22 -9.06
C TYR A 143 0.96 -5.91 -9.26
N PRO A 144 0.02 -6.27 -8.35
CA PRO A 144 -1.40 -5.98 -8.55
C PRO A 144 -1.71 -4.48 -8.72
N TYR A 145 -0.91 -3.58 -8.12
CA TYR A 145 -1.06 -2.13 -8.33
C TYR A 145 -0.82 -1.73 -9.79
N VAL A 146 0.25 -2.25 -10.39
CA VAL A 146 0.58 -2.03 -11.80
C VAL A 146 -0.46 -2.69 -12.70
N TYR A 147 -0.83 -3.94 -12.39
CA TYR A 147 -1.83 -4.69 -13.12
C TYR A 147 -3.16 -3.94 -13.21
N LEU A 148 -3.69 -3.46 -12.09
CA LEU A 148 -4.99 -2.82 -12.01
C LEU A 148 -5.05 -1.55 -12.87
N LEU A 149 -4.06 -0.66 -12.71
CA LEU A 149 -4.01 0.61 -13.44
C LEU A 149 -3.77 0.39 -14.93
N THR A 150 -2.86 -0.53 -15.28
CA THR A 150 -2.55 -0.84 -16.68
C THR A 150 -3.74 -1.48 -17.38
N ARG A 151 -4.43 -2.43 -16.71
CA ARG A 151 -5.64 -3.05 -17.22
C ARG A 151 -6.74 -2.03 -17.46
N ALA A 152 -6.97 -1.11 -16.52
CA ALA A 152 -7.97 -0.05 -16.68
C ALA A 152 -7.66 0.82 -17.92
N ALA A 153 -6.41 1.26 -18.10
CA ALA A 153 -6.01 2.06 -19.24
C ALA A 153 -6.14 1.33 -20.59
N LEU A 154 -5.76 0.05 -20.64
CA LEU A 154 -5.87 -0.78 -21.85
C LEU A 154 -7.33 -1.12 -22.18
N ALA A 155 -8.18 -1.37 -21.17
CA ALA A 155 -9.59 -1.68 -21.37
C ALA A 155 -10.40 -0.48 -21.89
N GLU A 156 -10.04 0.75 -21.50
CA GLU A 156 -10.78 1.95 -21.92
C GLU A 156 -10.65 2.28 -23.42
N ARG A 157 -9.45 2.16 -23.99
CA ARG A 157 -9.19 2.54 -25.41
C ARG A 157 -8.26 1.60 -26.17
N GLY A 158 -7.53 0.73 -25.47
CA GLY A 158 -6.49 -0.11 -26.08
C GLY A 158 -7.06 -1.10 -27.10
N VAL A 159 -8.18 -1.76 -26.78
CA VAL A 159 -8.78 -2.76 -27.68
C VAL A 159 -9.26 -2.13 -28.99
N GLN A 160 -9.95 -0.98 -28.93
CA GLN A 160 -10.45 -0.25 -30.10
C GLN A 160 -9.30 0.25 -31.00
N LEU A 161 -8.25 0.84 -30.42
CA LEU A 161 -7.08 1.30 -31.18
C LEU A 161 -6.30 0.12 -31.79
N MET A 162 -6.27 -1.03 -31.12
CA MET A 162 -5.66 -2.25 -31.66
C MET A 162 -6.43 -2.84 -32.84
N GLU A 163 -7.74 -2.68 -32.89
CA GLU A 163 -8.55 -3.04 -34.05
C GLU A 163 -8.37 -2.07 -35.20
N ALA A 164 -8.37 -0.76 -34.94
CA ALA A 164 -8.06 0.24 -35.96
C ALA A 164 -6.68 0.00 -36.60
N ALA A 165 -5.66 -0.29 -35.78
CA ALA A 165 -4.33 -0.64 -36.28
C ALA A 165 -4.32 -1.97 -37.06
N ARG A 166 -5.19 -2.93 -36.72
CA ARG A 166 -5.35 -4.19 -37.47
C ARG A 166 -5.93 -3.93 -38.86
N LEU A 167 -6.94 -3.06 -38.96
CA LEU A 167 -7.54 -2.66 -40.24
C LEU A 167 -6.53 -1.94 -41.14
N LEU A 168 -5.56 -1.24 -40.57
CA LEU A 168 -4.43 -0.62 -41.27
C LEU A 168 -3.28 -1.61 -41.60
N GLY A 169 -3.47 -2.92 -41.42
CA GLY A 169 -2.49 -3.95 -41.75
C GLY A 169 -1.36 -4.16 -40.73
N ALA A 170 -1.46 -3.60 -39.51
CA ALA A 170 -0.43 -3.79 -38.49
C ALA A 170 -0.53 -5.17 -37.81
N GLY A 171 0.56 -5.95 -37.89
CA GLY A 171 0.71 -7.22 -37.14
C GLY A 171 0.68 -7.03 -35.61
N VAL A 172 0.46 -8.12 -34.88
CA VAL A 172 0.27 -8.13 -33.40
C VAL A 172 1.43 -7.44 -32.66
N GLY A 173 2.67 -7.80 -32.99
CA GLY A 173 3.85 -7.21 -32.33
C GLY A 173 3.98 -5.71 -32.57
N ARG A 174 3.65 -5.23 -33.78
CA ARG A 174 3.61 -3.78 -34.08
C ARG A 174 2.53 -3.11 -33.27
N ARG A 175 1.30 -3.66 -33.25
CA ARG A 175 0.18 -3.13 -32.46
C ARG A 175 0.52 -3.01 -30.98
N ILE A 176 1.16 -4.02 -30.39
CA ILE A 176 1.56 -3.96 -28.97
C ILE A 176 2.59 -2.84 -28.74
N ARG A 177 3.64 -2.76 -29.59
CA ARG A 177 4.73 -1.79 -29.40
C ARG A 177 4.32 -0.35 -29.69
N THR A 178 3.44 -0.11 -30.67
CA THR A 178 3.09 1.24 -31.13
C THR A 178 1.76 1.75 -30.59
N VAL A 179 0.86 0.87 -30.14
CA VAL A 179 -0.46 1.26 -29.62
C VAL A 179 -0.58 0.93 -28.13
N ALA A 180 -0.53 -0.36 -27.77
CA ALA A 180 -0.83 -0.78 -26.39
C ALA A 180 0.20 -0.26 -25.39
N LEU A 181 1.50 -0.44 -25.65
CA LEU A 181 2.56 -0.04 -24.74
C LEU A 181 2.60 1.48 -24.52
N PRO A 182 2.58 2.35 -25.57
CA PRO A 182 2.53 3.80 -25.37
C PRO A 182 1.30 4.27 -24.60
N LEU A 183 0.13 3.65 -24.83
CA LEU A 183 -1.10 3.93 -24.09
C LEU A 183 -0.99 3.51 -22.62
N ALA A 184 -0.34 2.38 -22.33
CA ALA A 184 -0.16 1.84 -20.99
C ALA A 184 0.91 2.56 -20.15
N ARG A 185 1.91 3.21 -20.77
CA ARG A 185 3.04 3.88 -20.07
C ARG A 185 2.66 4.77 -18.87
N PRO A 186 1.69 5.70 -18.95
CA PRO A 186 1.34 6.52 -17.79
C PRO A 186 0.73 5.72 -16.65
N ALA A 187 -0.08 4.70 -16.97
CA ALA A 187 -0.69 3.82 -15.97
C ALA A 187 0.33 2.87 -15.35
N LEU A 188 1.27 2.35 -16.15
CA LEU A 188 2.43 1.60 -15.67
C LEU A 188 3.26 2.44 -14.69
N ALA A 189 3.61 3.68 -15.06
CA ALA A 189 4.39 4.58 -14.21
C ALA A 189 3.68 4.89 -12.89
N ALA A 190 2.36 5.14 -12.92
CA ALA A 190 1.55 5.36 -11.73
C ALA A 190 1.54 4.11 -10.82
N GLY A 191 1.34 2.92 -11.39
CA GLY A 191 1.33 1.67 -10.62
C GLY A 191 2.68 1.32 -10.02
N VAL A 192 3.77 1.57 -10.76
CA VAL A 192 5.13 1.41 -10.27
C VAL A 192 5.40 2.36 -9.11
N ALA A 193 4.97 3.62 -9.23
CA ALA A 193 5.16 4.59 -8.16
C ALA A 193 4.44 4.18 -6.87
N LEU A 194 3.19 3.68 -6.97
CA LEU A 194 2.46 3.15 -5.81
C LEU A 194 3.19 1.96 -5.18
N ALA A 195 3.64 0.99 -5.99
CA ALA A 195 4.40 -0.15 -5.49
C ALA A 195 5.71 0.27 -4.80
N LEU A 196 6.40 1.29 -5.32
CA LEU A 196 7.61 1.81 -4.70
C LEU A 196 7.36 2.57 -3.41
N MET A 197 6.23 3.28 -3.28
CA MET A 197 5.84 3.90 -2.01
C MET A 197 5.63 2.84 -0.93
N GLU A 198 4.98 1.72 -1.27
CA GLU A 198 4.82 0.59 -0.34
C GLU A 198 6.16 -0.07 -0.02
N THR A 199 7.03 -0.25 -1.01
CA THR A 199 8.35 -0.90 -0.84
C THR A 199 9.26 -0.06 0.06
N LEU A 200 9.31 1.26 -0.16
CA LEU A 200 10.11 2.19 0.64
C LEU A 200 9.51 2.38 2.03
N ALA A 201 8.19 2.26 2.19
CA ALA A 201 7.54 2.35 3.49
C ALA A 201 7.60 1.05 4.31
N ASP A 202 7.97 -0.07 3.70
CA ASP A 202 7.97 -1.36 4.37
C ASP A 202 9.09 -1.45 5.43
N PHE A 203 8.67 -1.78 6.64
CA PHE A 203 9.55 -2.11 7.75
C PHE A 203 9.65 -3.62 7.98
N GLY A 204 8.58 -4.37 7.73
CA GLY A 204 8.45 -5.75 8.19
C GLY A 204 9.38 -6.71 7.46
N VAL A 205 9.41 -6.68 6.12
CA VAL A 205 10.34 -7.49 5.30
C VAL A 205 11.77 -7.03 5.56
N GLY A 206 12.01 -5.72 5.52
CA GLY A 206 13.34 -5.15 5.71
C GLY A 206 13.98 -5.56 7.03
N SER A 207 13.25 -5.41 8.14
CA SER A 207 13.74 -5.78 9.46
C SER A 207 13.86 -7.29 9.67
N TYR A 208 12.90 -8.07 9.17
CA TYR A 208 12.94 -9.52 9.28
C TYR A 208 14.11 -10.10 8.47
N PHE A 209 14.36 -9.63 7.24
CA PHE A 209 15.48 -10.12 6.43
C PHE A 209 16.83 -9.51 6.83
N GLY A 210 16.86 -8.59 7.80
CA GLY A 210 18.08 -7.92 8.23
C GLY A 210 18.64 -6.95 7.19
N LEU A 211 17.81 -6.46 6.27
CA LEU A 211 18.21 -5.51 5.25
C LEU A 211 18.53 -4.15 5.85
N ASN A 212 19.55 -3.49 5.32
CA ASN A 212 19.91 -2.14 5.67
C ASN A 212 19.16 -1.16 4.75
N THR A 213 17.87 -0.94 4.97
CA THR A 213 17.08 0.10 4.24
C THR A 213 16.94 1.37 5.05
N PHE A 214 16.61 2.51 4.41
CA PHE A 214 16.31 3.75 5.14
C PHE A 214 15.26 3.54 6.24
N THR A 215 14.19 2.81 5.95
CA THR A 215 13.13 2.51 6.92
C THR A 215 13.69 1.75 8.12
N THR A 216 14.43 0.65 7.92
CA THR A 216 15.06 -0.05 9.06
C THR A 216 16.07 0.80 9.82
N GLY A 217 16.81 1.68 9.13
CA GLY A 217 17.76 2.60 9.74
C GLY A 217 17.08 3.61 10.66
N ILE A 218 15.93 4.16 10.28
CA ILE A 218 15.12 5.06 11.12
C ILE A 218 14.73 4.35 12.42
N TYR A 219 14.24 3.11 12.34
CA TYR A 219 13.89 2.33 13.53
C TYR A 219 15.09 1.99 14.41
N ARG A 220 16.23 1.62 13.82
CA ARG A 220 17.45 1.32 14.59
C ARG A 220 17.96 2.56 15.31
N ALA A 221 18.02 3.70 14.63
CA ALA A 221 18.42 4.97 15.24
C ALA A 221 17.47 5.35 16.40
N TRP A 222 16.17 5.22 16.20
CA TRP A 222 15.17 5.60 17.20
C TRP A 222 15.06 4.62 18.38
N LEU A 223 14.84 3.33 18.12
CA LEU A 223 14.52 2.34 19.16
C LEU A 223 15.76 1.68 19.78
N SER A 224 16.84 1.53 19.02
CA SER A 224 18.02 0.78 19.48
C SER A 224 19.15 1.71 19.94
N MET A 225 19.32 2.85 19.29
CA MET A 225 20.40 3.81 19.60
C MET A 225 19.93 5.00 20.45
N ASP A 226 18.61 5.20 20.61
CA ASP A 226 17.99 6.40 21.20
C ASP A 226 18.51 7.73 20.59
N ASP A 227 18.96 7.68 19.34
CA ASP A 227 19.48 8.84 18.61
C ASP A 227 18.38 9.46 17.75
N ARG A 228 17.71 10.45 18.35
CA ARG A 228 16.58 11.18 17.75
C ARG A 228 17.02 12.04 16.57
N ILE A 229 18.24 12.60 16.61
CA ILE A 229 18.77 13.44 15.53
C ILE A 229 19.04 12.56 14.32
N ALA A 230 19.70 11.42 14.54
CA ALA A 230 19.96 10.44 13.50
C ALA A 230 18.67 9.95 12.83
N ALA A 231 17.65 9.60 13.62
CA ALA A 231 16.35 9.15 13.11
C ALA A 231 15.65 10.24 12.28
N ALA A 232 15.69 11.50 12.72
CA ALA A 232 15.11 12.63 12.01
C ALA A 232 15.80 12.89 10.65
N GLN A 233 17.13 12.84 10.62
CA GLN A 233 17.92 13.02 9.40
C GLN A 233 17.62 11.91 8.38
N LEU A 234 17.61 10.64 8.81
CA LEU A 234 17.26 9.51 7.94
C LEU A 234 15.79 9.59 7.46
N ALA A 235 14.86 9.99 8.32
CA ALA A 235 13.46 10.20 7.95
C ALA A 235 13.29 11.32 6.92
N THR A 236 14.07 12.39 7.03
CA THR A 236 14.08 13.48 6.04
C THR A 236 14.59 13.00 4.69
N LEU A 237 15.70 12.25 4.67
CA LEU A 237 16.26 11.71 3.42
C LEU A 237 15.28 10.76 2.72
N LEU A 238 14.59 9.91 3.48
CA LEU A 238 13.54 9.05 2.95
C LEU A 238 12.36 9.85 2.39
N LEU A 239 11.91 10.90 3.10
CA LEU A 239 10.87 11.81 2.61
C LEU A 239 11.26 12.51 1.31
N LEU A 240 12.52 12.94 1.19
CA LEU A 240 13.04 13.55 -0.03
C LEU A 240 13.06 12.55 -1.19
N ALA A 241 13.47 11.31 -0.94
CA ALA A 241 13.45 10.24 -1.95
C ALA A 241 12.02 9.94 -2.44
N VAL A 242 11.06 9.82 -1.53
CA VAL A 242 9.63 9.63 -1.86
C VAL A 242 9.06 10.86 -2.59
N GLY A 243 9.42 12.07 -2.15
CA GLY A 243 9.02 13.32 -2.80
C GLY A 243 9.55 13.43 -4.23
N ALA A 244 10.80 13.02 -4.47
CA ALA A 244 11.40 12.96 -5.81
C ALA A 244 10.66 11.95 -6.69
N LEU A 245 10.32 10.78 -6.16
CA LEU A 245 9.55 9.74 -6.85
C LEU A 245 8.15 10.23 -7.26
N LEU A 246 7.43 10.86 -6.34
CA LEU A 246 6.13 11.50 -6.62
C LEU A 246 6.25 12.60 -7.67
N TRP A 247 7.30 13.41 -7.60
CA TRP A 247 7.54 14.46 -8.59
C TRP A 247 7.79 13.89 -9.99
N MET A 248 8.57 12.80 -10.09
CA MET A 248 8.82 12.08 -11.34
C MET A 248 7.53 11.47 -11.90
N GLU A 249 6.71 10.84 -11.06
CA GLU A 249 5.42 10.26 -11.44
C GLU A 249 4.45 11.32 -11.97
N HIS A 250 4.27 12.43 -11.26
CA HIS A 250 3.41 13.53 -11.69
C HIS A 250 3.88 14.14 -13.02
N ARG A 251 5.20 14.25 -13.23
CA ARG A 251 5.77 14.77 -14.48
C ARG A 251 5.54 13.81 -15.64
N ALA A 252 5.64 12.50 -15.40
CA ALA A 252 5.34 11.46 -16.39
C ALA A 252 3.86 11.51 -16.81
N GLN A 253 2.93 11.66 -15.87
CA GLN A 253 1.49 11.74 -16.16
C GLN A 253 1.09 13.01 -16.91
N ARG A 254 1.68 14.17 -16.58
CA ARG A 254 1.34 15.46 -17.22
C ARG A 254 1.55 15.46 -18.74
N ARG A 255 2.56 14.76 -19.23
CA ARG A 255 2.86 14.67 -20.67
C ARG A 255 1.83 13.87 -21.47
N LEU A 256 0.98 13.09 -20.79
CA LEU A 256 0.06 12.12 -21.41
C LEU A 256 -1.42 12.49 -21.21
N ARG A 257 -1.71 13.45 -20.31
CA ARG A 257 -3.06 14.03 -20.14
C ARG A 257 -3.61 14.73 -21.40
N PHE A 258 -2.76 15.09 -22.35
CA PHE A 258 -3.17 15.72 -23.62
C PHE A 258 -3.90 14.76 -24.58
N ALA A 259 -3.93 13.44 -24.29
CA ALA A 259 -4.65 12.47 -25.11
C ALA A 259 -6.02 12.04 -24.53
N ILE A 260 -6.38 12.46 -23.32
CA ILE A 260 -7.59 12.02 -22.61
C ILE A 260 -8.65 13.12 -22.65
N THR A 261 -9.23 13.34 -23.82
CA THR A 261 -10.41 14.21 -23.96
C THR A 261 -11.68 13.36 -23.91
N ARG A 262 -12.57 13.72 -22.98
CA ARG A 262 -13.94 13.24 -22.70
C ARG A 262 -14.11 11.86 -22.00
N PRO A 263 -14.54 11.87 -20.72
CA PRO A 263 -15.26 10.75 -20.12
C PRO A 263 -16.64 10.66 -20.79
N GLY A 264 -16.97 9.53 -21.42
CA GLY A 264 -18.34 9.25 -21.87
C GLY A 264 -18.52 8.88 -23.35
N ALA A 265 -17.48 8.85 -24.18
CA ALA A 265 -17.62 8.62 -25.63
C ALA A 265 -17.14 7.24 -26.14
N ALA A 266 -17.02 6.23 -25.27
CA ALA A 266 -16.58 4.88 -25.68
C ALA A 266 -17.63 3.83 -25.27
N GLN A 267 -18.76 3.81 -25.96
CA GLN A 267 -19.79 2.76 -25.88
C GLN A 267 -19.65 1.71 -27.01
N GLY A 268 -18.46 1.53 -27.57
CA GLY A 268 -18.20 0.46 -28.56
C GLY A 268 -17.78 -0.84 -27.88
N GLN A 269 -18.74 -1.71 -27.56
CA GLN A 269 -18.54 -3.09 -27.06
C GLN A 269 -18.10 -4.09 -28.16
N GLU A 270 -17.79 -3.62 -29.37
CA GLU A 270 -17.52 -4.53 -30.50
C GLU A 270 -16.08 -5.04 -30.56
N ALA A 271 -15.17 -4.45 -29.79
CA ALA A 271 -13.76 -4.77 -29.93
C ALA A 271 -13.42 -6.11 -29.26
N ARG A 272 -13.06 -7.12 -30.06
CA ARG A 272 -12.82 -8.49 -29.57
C ARG A 272 -11.34 -8.74 -29.26
N PRO A 273 -11.04 -9.35 -28.11
CA PRO A 273 -9.69 -9.79 -27.75
C PRO A 273 -9.14 -10.80 -28.78
N ILE A 274 -7.81 -10.88 -28.93
CA ILE A 274 -7.16 -11.81 -29.84
C ILE A 274 -7.26 -13.23 -29.26
N LEU A 275 -8.01 -14.11 -29.92
CA LEU A 275 -8.11 -15.51 -29.55
C LEU A 275 -6.76 -16.22 -29.69
N LEU A 276 -6.30 -16.85 -28.61
CA LEU A 276 -5.10 -17.69 -28.58
C LEU A 276 -5.51 -19.15 -28.37
N THR A 277 -4.93 -20.05 -29.16
CA THR A 277 -5.12 -21.50 -29.03
C THR A 277 -3.77 -22.22 -28.94
N GLY A 278 -3.77 -23.46 -28.42
CA GLY A 278 -2.57 -24.29 -28.30
C GLY A 278 -1.51 -23.76 -27.32
N VAL A 279 -0.23 -23.86 -27.68
CA VAL A 279 0.92 -23.55 -26.81
C VAL A 279 0.92 -22.09 -26.32
N GLN A 280 0.44 -21.15 -27.15
CA GLN A 280 0.36 -19.74 -26.78
C GLN A 280 -0.65 -19.48 -25.65
N ALA A 281 -1.75 -20.23 -25.64
CA ALA A 281 -2.74 -20.16 -24.57
C ALA A 281 -2.18 -20.70 -23.24
N VAL A 282 -1.38 -21.78 -23.29
CA VAL A 282 -0.69 -22.32 -22.11
C VAL A 282 0.34 -21.31 -21.57
N GLY A 283 1.09 -20.64 -22.45
CA GLY A 283 2.02 -19.58 -22.05
C GLY A 283 1.33 -18.42 -21.31
N MET A 284 0.19 -17.95 -21.81
CA MET A 284 -0.58 -16.89 -21.13
C MET A 284 -1.21 -17.36 -19.82
N TRP A 285 -1.66 -18.62 -19.77
CA TRP A 285 -2.16 -19.23 -18.55
C TRP A 285 -1.07 -19.28 -17.48
N MET A 286 0.13 -19.77 -17.82
CA MET A 286 1.28 -19.84 -16.91
C MET A 286 1.73 -18.46 -16.45
N LEU A 287 1.79 -17.48 -17.36
CA LEU A 287 2.12 -16.09 -17.06
C LEU A 287 1.17 -15.49 -16.01
N CYS A 288 -0.12 -15.84 -16.04
CA CYS A 288 -1.10 -15.35 -15.07
C CYS A 288 -1.15 -16.21 -13.80
N ALA A 289 -0.96 -17.52 -13.92
CA ALA A 289 -1.03 -18.45 -12.79
C ALA A 289 0.15 -18.29 -11.84
N LEU A 290 1.37 -18.17 -12.37
CA LEU A 290 2.59 -18.09 -11.58
C LEU A 290 2.55 -16.99 -10.50
N PRO A 291 2.27 -15.71 -10.81
CA PRO A 291 2.24 -14.67 -9.79
C PRO A 291 1.06 -14.81 -8.80
N VAL A 292 -0.04 -15.46 -9.19
CA VAL A 292 -1.18 -15.72 -8.28
C VAL A 292 -0.85 -16.84 -7.30
N VAL A 293 -0.23 -17.92 -7.79
CA VAL A 293 0.19 -19.05 -6.95
C VAL A 293 1.25 -18.58 -5.96
N LEU A 294 2.29 -17.90 -6.44
CA LEU A 294 3.36 -17.39 -5.60
C LEU A 294 2.86 -16.30 -4.62
N GLY A 295 2.01 -15.38 -5.08
CA GLY A 295 1.61 -14.25 -4.25
C GLY A 295 0.46 -14.49 -3.30
N PHE A 296 -0.24 -15.62 -3.42
CA PHE A 296 -1.40 -15.88 -2.59
C PHE A 296 -1.53 -17.34 -2.18
N PHE A 297 -1.72 -18.27 -3.13
CA PHE A 297 -2.07 -19.65 -2.78
C PHE A 297 -0.96 -20.39 -2.02
N LEU A 298 0.29 -20.26 -2.46
CA LEU A 298 1.43 -20.88 -1.79
C LEU A 298 1.60 -20.34 -0.35
N PRO A 299 1.65 -19.01 -0.11
CA PRO A 299 1.71 -18.47 1.25
C PRO A 299 0.53 -18.89 2.13
N VAL A 300 -0.71 -18.88 1.63
CA VAL A 300 -1.87 -19.37 2.40
C VAL A 300 -1.68 -20.84 2.79
N ALA A 301 -1.22 -21.68 1.85
CA ALA A 301 -1.00 -23.10 2.11
C ALA A 301 0.09 -23.32 3.17
N VAL A 302 1.21 -22.57 3.09
CA VAL A 302 2.29 -22.64 4.08
C VAL A 302 1.81 -22.19 5.45
N LEU A 303 1.13 -21.05 5.56
CA LEU A 303 0.59 -20.58 6.83
C LEU A 303 -0.47 -21.52 7.39
N GLY A 304 -1.32 -22.09 6.52
CA GLY A 304 -2.30 -23.10 6.92
C GLY A 304 -1.64 -24.36 7.46
N HIS A 305 -0.53 -24.79 6.84
CA HIS A 305 0.26 -25.92 7.32
C HIS A 305 0.92 -25.63 8.67
N LEU A 306 1.54 -24.45 8.84
CA LEU A 306 2.13 -24.01 10.11
C LEU A 306 1.08 -23.94 11.22
N LEU A 307 -0.09 -23.38 10.94
CA LEU A 307 -1.20 -23.33 11.90
C LEU A 307 -1.69 -24.74 12.25
N TRP A 308 -1.76 -25.64 11.28
CA TRP A 308 -2.13 -27.04 11.52
C TRP A 308 -1.11 -27.74 12.41
N GLN A 309 0.19 -27.56 12.15
CA GLN A 309 1.24 -28.13 13.00
C GLN A 309 1.17 -27.60 14.42
N GLU A 310 0.99 -26.28 14.58
CA GLU A 310 0.84 -25.63 15.87
C GLU A 310 -0.38 -26.17 16.62
N ALA A 311 -1.52 -26.35 15.94
CA ALA A 311 -2.73 -26.90 16.54
C ALA A 311 -2.56 -28.32 17.09
N GLN A 312 -1.66 -29.11 16.50
CA GLN A 312 -1.43 -30.52 16.85
C GLN A 312 -0.31 -30.69 17.90
N HIS A 313 0.72 -29.85 17.85
CA HIS A 313 1.95 -30.06 18.62
C HIS A 313 2.21 -28.99 19.70
N ALA A 314 1.41 -27.92 19.76
CA ALA A 314 1.59 -26.91 20.79
C ALA A 314 1.30 -27.47 22.19
N GLU A 315 2.26 -27.32 23.10
CA GLU A 315 2.14 -27.77 24.50
C GLU A 315 0.92 -27.20 25.22
N PHE A 316 0.52 -25.96 24.88
CA PHE A 316 -0.58 -25.23 25.51
C PHE A 316 -1.79 -25.04 24.59
N GLY A 317 -1.76 -25.61 23.39
CA GLY A 317 -2.78 -25.39 22.35
C GLY A 317 -2.85 -23.94 21.85
N ILE A 318 -3.82 -23.68 20.97
CA ILE A 318 -4.00 -22.33 20.38
C ILE A 318 -4.57 -21.36 21.42
N PRO A 319 -3.94 -20.18 21.66
CA PRO A 319 -4.38 -19.22 22.67
C PRO A 319 -5.58 -18.37 22.19
N TRP A 320 -6.74 -19.00 22.00
CA TRP A 320 -7.96 -18.37 21.45
C TRP A 320 -8.39 -17.09 22.18
N ALA A 321 -8.26 -17.05 23.51
CA ALA A 321 -8.62 -15.87 24.31
C ALA A 321 -7.74 -14.66 23.98
N ARG A 322 -6.42 -14.86 23.87
CA ARG A 322 -5.48 -13.79 23.47
C ARG A 322 -5.68 -13.39 22.02
N PHE A 323 -5.88 -14.36 21.13
CA PHE A 323 -6.21 -14.09 19.74
C PHE A 323 -7.47 -13.21 19.60
N GLY A 324 -8.53 -13.51 20.36
CA GLY A 324 -9.74 -12.69 20.41
C GLY A 324 -9.47 -11.25 20.86
N GLN A 325 -8.58 -11.05 21.84
CA GLN A 325 -8.16 -9.72 22.28
C GLN A 325 -7.41 -8.96 21.18
N TRP A 326 -6.40 -9.57 20.55
CA TRP A 326 -5.63 -8.95 19.46
C TRP A 326 -6.51 -8.62 18.25
N ALA A 327 -7.40 -9.54 17.88
CA ALA A 327 -8.36 -9.35 16.79
C ALA A 327 -9.31 -8.18 17.11
N TRP A 328 -9.81 -8.11 18.34
CA TRP A 328 -10.71 -7.03 18.78
C TRP A 328 -10.01 -5.67 18.84
N THR A 329 -8.77 -5.61 19.34
CA THR A 329 -7.97 -4.39 19.34
C THR A 329 -7.73 -3.88 17.92
N SER A 330 -7.35 -4.78 17.01
CA SER A 330 -7.15 -4.45 15.58
C SER A 330 -8.44 -3.96 14.93
N PHE A 331 -9.55 -4.67 15.15
CA PHE A 331 -10.86 -4.32 14.62
C PHE A 331 -11.32 -2.94 15.12
N LYS A 332 -11.19 -2.66 16.43
CA LYS A 332 -11.54 -1.37 17.04
C LYS A 332 -10.73 -0.23 16.44
N LEU A 333 -9.41 -0.40 16.36
CA LEU A 333 -8.51 0.62 15.83
C LEU A 333 -8.80 0.91 14.35
N ALA A 334 -8.94 -0.13 13.54
CA ALA A 334 -9.29 -0.01 12.13
C ALA A 334 -10.68 0.63 11.93
N GLY A 335 -11.67 0.25 12.75
CA GLY A 335 -13.02 0.81 12.69
C GLY A 335 -13.05 2.30 13.04
N VAL A 336 -12.40 2.70 14.13
CA VAL A 336 -12.32 4.11 14.56
C VAL A 336 -11.55 4.94 13.53
N ALA A 337 -10.39 4.46 13.07
CA ALA A 337 -9.59 5.15 12.07
C ALA A 337 -10.36 5.32 10.75
N ALA A 338 -11.03 4.27 10.27
CA ALA A 338 -11.85 4.33 9.05
C ALA A 338 -13.01 5.33 9.18
N ALA A 339 -13.74 5.30 10.31
CA ALA A 339 -14.84 6.23 10.55
C ALA A 339 -14.37 7.70 10.55
N LEU A 340 -13.28 7.98 11.27
CA LEU A 340 -12.70 9.33 11.37
C LEU A 340 -12.11 9.80 10.02
N ALA A 341 -11.39 8.93 9.31
CA ALA A 341 -10.83 9.25 7.99
C ALA A 341 -11.93 9.54 6.96
N VAL A 342 -13.02 8.76 6.94
CA VAL A 342 -14.16 8.99 6.04
C VAL A 342 -14.92 10.26 6.42
N ALA A 343 -15.12 10.53 7.71
CA ALA A 343 -15.75 11.77 8.16
C ALA A 343 -14.92 12.99 7.73
N LEU A 344 -13.60 12.92 7.88
CA LEU A 344 -12.68 13.97 7.42
C LEU A 344 -12.74 14.13 5.90
N ALA A 345 -12.65 13.03 5.14
CA ALA A 345 -12.70 13.02 3.69
C ALA A 345 -14.00 13.62 3.15
N LEU A 346 -15.15 13.21 3.70
CA LEU A 346 -16.46 13.76 3.34
C LEU A 346 -16.53 15.25 3.62
N SER A 347 -16.07 15.67 4.80
CA SER A 347 -16.07 17.08 5.20
C SER A 347 -15.20 17.93 4.29
N LEU A 348 -14.02 17.43 3.93
CA LEU A 348 -13.06 18.13 3.08
C LEU A 348 -13.52 18.20 1.63
N ALA A 349 -13.97 17.08 1.06
CA ALA A 349 -14.49 17.00 -0.30
C ALA A 349 -15.77 17.85 -0.47
N PHE A 350 -16.68 17.80 0.50
CA PHE A 350 -17.87 18.65 0.50
C PHE A 350 -17.51 20.14 0.58
N ALA A 351 -16.56 20.51 1.44
CA ALA A 351 -16.10 21.89 1.56
C ALA A 351 -15.43 22.39 0.28
N LEU A 352 -14.62 21.54 -0.38
CA LEU A 352 -13.98 21.85 -1.67
C LEU A 352 -15.01 22.06 -2.78
N ARG A 353 -16.03 21.20 -2.84
CA ARG A 353 -17.13 21.32 -3.82
C ARG A 353 -17.96 22.57 -3.60
N SER A 354 -18.25 22.90 -2.35
CA SER A 354 -19.12 24.04 -2.00
C SER A 354 -18.41 25.39 -2.14
N GLN A 355 -17.16 25.50 -1.68
CA GLN A 355 -16.40 26.75 -1.66
C GLN A 355 -14.88 26.49 -1.78
N PRO A 356 -14.36 26.36 -3.01
CA PRO A 356 -12.95 26.02 -3.25
C PRO A 356 -12.02 27.20 -2.95
N ARG A 357 -11.64 27.39 -1.69
CA ARG A 357 -10.65 28.41 -1.27
C ARG A 357 -9.21 27.90 -1.42
N PRO A 358 -8.22 28.78 -1.68
CA PRO A 358 -6.83 28.36 -1.87
C PRO A 358 -6.26 27.61 -0.66
N GLY A 359 -6.52 28.07 0.57
CA GLY A 359 -6.09 27.37 1.78
C GLY A 359 -6.70 25.97 1.94
N LEU A 360 -7.95 25.77 1.48
CA LEU A 360 -8.62 24.47 1.51
C LEU A 360 -8.07 23.53 0.41
N LYS A 361 -7.73 24.08 -0.76
CA LYS A 361 -7.05 23.32 -1.83
C LYS A 361 -5.66 22.86 -1.38
N LEU A 362 -4.92 23.72 -0.68
CA LEU A 362 -3.64 23.36 -0.10
C LEU A 362 -3.81 22.28 0.98
N ALA A 363 -4.75 22.46 1.90
CA ALA A 363 -5.11 21.48 2.92
C ALA A 363 -5.39 20.08 2.34
N ALA A 364 -6.22 20.00 1.28
CA ALA A 364 -6.52 18.73 0.63
C ALA A 364 -5.32 18.11 -0.07
N ARG A 365 -4.45 18.92 -0.68
CA ARG A 365 -3.18 18.42 -1.24
C ARG A 365 -2.30 17.83 -0.15
N VAL A 366 -2.19 18.49 1.00
CA VAL A 366 -1.38 17.99 2.12
C VAL A 366 -1.94 16.67 2.65
N VAL A 367 -3.26 16.56 2.86
CA VAL A 367 -3.90 15.29 3.24
C VAL A 367 -3.64 14.20 2.20
N SER A 368 -3.70 14.52 0.90
CA SER A 368 -3.46 13.54 -0.17
C SER A 368 -2.03 13.01 -0.20
N LEU A 369 -1.05 13.79 0.27
CA LEU A 369 0.35 13.37 0.36
C LEU A 369 0.59 12.38 1.51
N GLY A 370 -0.31 12.30 2.48
CA GLY A 370 -0.17 11.45 3.67
C GLY A 370 0.03 9.96 3.34
N TYR A 371 -0.57 9.46 2.26
CA TYR A 371 -0.39 8.07 1.80
C TYR A 371 1.07 7.74 1.46
N ALA A 372 1.81 8.71 0.93
CA ALA A 372 3.19 8.52 0.53
C ALA A 372 4.15 8.50 1.73
N VAL A 373 3.74 9.00 2.90
CA VAL A 373 4.62 9.15 4.06
C VAL A 373 4.76 7.79 4.77
N PRO A 374 5.98 7.23 4.87
CA PRO A 374 6.23 5.98 5.58
C PRO A 374 5.78 6.03 7.05
N GLY A 375 5.24 4.93 7.59
CA GLY A 375 4.80 4.89 9.00
C GLY A 375 5.93 5.18 10.00
N ALA A 376 7.16 4.79 9.68
CA ALA A 376 8.37 5.14 10.44
C ALA A 376 8.56 6.66 10.57
N VAL A 377 8.43 7.35 9.44
CA VAL A 377 8.55 8.80 9.33
C VAL A 377 7.41 9.46 10.13
N ILE A 378 6.17 8.96 10.01
CA ILE A 378 5.04 9.48 10.80
C ILE A 378 5.29 9.32 12.30
N ALA A 379 5.79 8.16 12.75
CA ALA A 379 6.08 7.91 14.15
C ALA A 379 7.13 8.90 14.70
N VAL A 380 8.27 9.03 14.02
CA VAL A 380 9.31 10.00 14.42
C VAL A 380 8.78 11.44 14.36
N GLY A 381 8.01 11.79 13.33
CA GLY A 381 7.40 13.11 13.17
C GLY A 381 6.35 13.45 14.24
N ILE A 382 5.74 12.46 14.89
CA ILE A 382 4.85 12.68 16.05
C ILE A 382 5.66 12.78 17.34
N LEU A 383 6.68 11.94 17.51
CA LEU A 383 7.43 11.83 18.75
C LEU A 383 8.41 12.99 18.99
N LEU A 384 9.04 13.51 17.93
CA LEU A 384 9.94 14.66 18.04
C LEU A 384 9.25 15.92 18.61
N PRO A 385 8.15 16.44 18.03
CA PRO A 385 7.52 17.65 18.54
C PRO A 385 6.90 17.42 19.92
N THR A 386 6.36 16.24 20.20
CA THR A 386 5.76 15.95 21.50
C THR A 386 6.83 15.84 22.59
N GLY A 387 7.98 15.24 22.28
CA GLY A 387 9.15 15.23 23.17
C GLY A 387 9.72 16.63 23.42
N TRP A 388 9.76 17.49 22.41
CA TRP A 388 10.15 18.89 22.58
C TRP A 388 9.18 19.65 23.50
N VAL A 389 7.86 19.51 23.28
CA VAL A 389 6.83 20.11 24.14
C VAL A 389 6.97 19.63 25.58
N GLN A 390 7.22 18.34 25.80
CA GLN A 390 7.42 17.75 27.13
C GLN A 390 8.69 18.29 27.81
N ALA A 391 9.75 18.56 27.05
CA ALA A 391 10.98 19.15 27.58
C ALA A 391 10.79 20.63 27.98
N GLN A 392 10.06 21.41 27.17
CA GLN A 392 9.80 22.82 27.46
C GLN A 392 8.72 23.03 28.53
N TRP A 393 7.69 22.18 28.53
CA TRP A 393 6.57 22.23 29.48
C TRP A 393 6.26 20.84 30.05
N PRO A 394 7.02 20.41 31.07
CA PRO A 394 6.88 19.08 31.67
C PRO A 394 5.48 18.76 32.22
N GLY A 395 4.74 19.79 32.66
CA GLY A 395 3.39 19.64 33.22
C GLY A 395 2.29 19.33 32.19
N THR A 396 2.59 19.33 30.88
CA THR A 396 1.58 19.08 29.83
C THR A 396 1.22 17.62 29.67
N GLY A 397 2.13 16.70 30.01
CA GLY A 397 1.95 15.26 29.76
C GLY A 397 1.78 14.91 28.28
N ALA A 398 2.20 15.79 27.35
CA ALA A 398 1.92 15.66 25.92
C ALA A 398 2.49 14.37 25.31
N THR A 399 3.72 14.00 25.68
CA THR A 399 4.33 12.73 25.24
C THR A 399 3.56 11.54 25.80
N ALA A 400 3.23 11.55 27.09
CA ALA A 400 2.47 10.48 27.73
C ALA A 400 1.08 10.31 27.12
N LEU A 401 0.44 11.39 26.67
CA LEU A 401 -0.84 11.32 25.99
C LEU A 401 -0.71 10.67 24.60
N MET A 402 0.37 10.95 23.86
CA MET A 402 0.59 10.36 22.53
C MET A 402 1.04 8.90 22.58
N THR A 403 1.91 8.51 23.51
CA THR A 403 2.49 7.16 23.58
C THR A 403 1.81 6.26 24.60
N GLY A 404 1.25 6.83 25.67
CA GLY A 404 0.53 6.10 26.71
C GLY A 404 -0.94 5.86 26.40
N THR A 405 -1.50 6.50 25.36
CA THR A 405 -2.89 6.28 24.91
C THR A 405 -2.95 5.94 23.42
N LEU A 406 -4.11 5.48 22.94
CA LEU A 406 -4.36 5.21 21.52
C LEU A 406 -4.38 6.47 20.65
N LEU A 407 -4.31 7.67 21.23
CA LEU A 407 -4.47 8.91 20.49
C LEU A 407 -3.34 9.13 19.47
N GLY A 408 -2.07 8.93 19.86
CA GLY A 408 -0.95 9.05 18.94
C GLY A 408 -1.04 8.07 17.77
N LEU A 409 -1.51 6.85 18.04
CA LEU A 409 -1.71 5.83 17.03
C LEU A 409 -2.86 6.17 16.06
N ILE A 410 -4.03 6.57 16.57
CA ILE A 410 -5.16 7.02 15.73
C ILE A 410 -4.75 8.22 14.90
N TYR A 411 -3.99 9.15 15.48
CA TYR A 411 -3.47 10.30 14.76
C TYR A 411 -2.53 9.89 13.63
N ALA A 412 -1.60 8.96 13.86
CA ALA A 412 -0.73 8.42 12.81
C ALA A 412 -1.53 7.76 11.67
N TYR A 413 -2.56 6.98 12.01
CA TYR A 413 -3.47 6.40 11.01
C TYR A 413 -4.21 7.46 10.20
N LEU A 414 -4.69 8.53 10.84
CA LEU A 414 -5.34 9.63 10.12
C LEU A 414 -4.37 10.34 9.18
N VAL A 415 -3.13 10.56 9.60
CA VAL A 415 -2.10 11.18 8.74
C VAL A 415 -1.85 10.30 7.51
N ARG A 416 -1.70 8.98 7.69
CA ARG A 416 -1.38 8.05 6.59
C ARG A 416 -2.57 7.75 5.67
N PHE A 417 -3.72 7.41 6.25
CA PHE A 417 -4.82 6.77 5.51
C PHE A 417 -5.96 7.70 5.09
N SER A 418 -6.00 8.95 5.59
CA SER A 418 -7.03 9.93 5.15
C SER A 418 -6.98 10.22 3.65
N ALA A 419 -5.81 10.11 3.03
CA ALA A 419 -5.62 10.24 1.60
C ALA A 419 -6.47 9.24 0.79
N VAL A 420 -6.48 7.96 1.20
CA VAL A 420 -7.22 6.88 0.54
C VAL A 420 -8.73 7.13 0.62
N ALA A 421 -9.20 7.59 1.78
CA ALA A 421 -10.59 7.98 1.97
C ALA A 421 -10.98 9.18 1.10
N LEU A 422 -10.13 10.22 1.06
CA LEU A 422 -10.36 11.42 0.25
C LEU A 422 -10.47 11.09 -1.23
N GLN A 423 -9.52 10.32 -1.78
CA GLN A 423 -9.53 9.91 -3.18
C GLN A 423 -10.80 9.12 -3.54
N SER A 424 -11.22 8.21 -2.67
CA SER A 424 -12.43 7.40 -2.86
C SER A 424 -13.71 8.24 -2.85
N VAL A 425 -13.80 9.23 -1.95
CA VAL A 425 -14.94 10.14 -1.85
C VAL A 425 -14.96 11.13 -3.04
N GLU A 426 -13.80 11.65 -3.45
CA GLU A 426 -13.67 12.52 -4.63
C GLU A 426 -14.09 11.80 -5.91
N ALA A 427 -13.69 10.53 -6.08
CA ALA A 427 -14.14 9.70 -7.19
C ALA A 427 -15.67 9.48 -7.21
N GLY A 428 -16.30 9.43 -6.04
CA GLY A 428 -17.75 9.43 -5.89
C GLY A 428 -18.37 10.75 -6.35
N TYR A 429 -17.86 11.88 -5.86
CA TYR A 429 -18.33 13.22 -6.23
C TYR A 429 -18.16 13.52 -7.72
N ALA A 430 -17.13 12.99 -8.38
CA ALA A 430 -16.92 13.15 -9.81
C ALA A 430 -18.08 12.58 -10.65
N ARG A 431 -18.88 11.67 -10.10
CA ARG A 431 -20.06 11.09 -10.75
C ARG A 431 -21.36 11.83 -10.46
N ILE A 432 -21.35 12.81 -9.54
CA ILE A 432 -22.54 13.58 -9.16
C ILE A 432 -22.51 14.93 -9.90
N PRO A 433 -23.41 15.17 -10.87
CA PRO A 433 -23.48 16.43 -11.60
C PRO A 433 -23.69 17.64 -10.68
N GLY A 434 -23.14 18.79 -11.06
CA GLY A 434 -23.33 20.05 -10.30
C GLY A 434 -24.77 20.55 -10.27
N SER A 435 -25.61 20.13 -11.21
CA SER A 435 -27.03 20.49 -11.29
C SER A 435 -27.85 20.04 -10.07
N PHE A 436 -27.46 18.95 -9.40
CA PHE A 436 -28.08 18.53 -8.14
C PHE A 436 -27.87 19.58 -7.05
N ASP A 437 -26.67 20.16 -6.97
CA ASP A 437 -26.34 21.19 -5.99
C ASP A 437 -27.13 22.48 -6.27
N GLU A 438 -27.26 22.86 -7.55
CA GLU A 438 -28.01 24.04 -7.98
C GLU A 438 -29.50 23.91 -7.71
N SER A 439 -30.09 22.76 -8.07
CA SER A 439 -31.51 22.47 -7.85
C SER A 439 -31.86 22.48 -6.37
N ALA A 440 -31.04 21.84 -5.53
CA ALA A 440 -31.25 21.84 -4.09
C ALA A 440 -31.12 23.24 -3.47
N ARG A 441 -30.21 24.09 -3.97
CA ARG A 441 -30.10 25.49 -3.55
C ARG A 441 -31.33 26.32 -3.94
N LEU A 442 -31.87 26.12 -5.14
CA LEU A 442 -33.11 26.78 -5.60
C LEU A 442 -34.31 26.40 -4.72
N LEU A 443 -34.35 25.15 -4.23
CA LEU A 443 -35.36 24.68 -3.28
C LEU A 443 -35.12 25.14 -1.83
N GLY A 444 -34.19 26.08 -1.60
CA GLY A 444 -33.92 26.65 -0.26
C GLY A 444 -33.23 25.69 0.71
N VAL A 445 -32.62 24.60 0.22
CA VAL A 445 -31.92 23.63 1.08
C VAL A 445 -30.62 24.24 1.60
N SER A 446 -30.47 24.29 2.93
CA SER A 446 -29.23 24.76 3.56
C SER A 446 -28.07 23.77 3.34
N ARG A 447 -26.82 24.26 3.43
CA ARG A 447 -25.61 23.47 3.12
C ARG A 447 -25.49 22.16 3.91
N TRP A 448 -25.84 22.16 5.20
CA TRP A 448 -25.78 20.95 6.02
C TRP A 448 -26.89 19.95 5.66
N ARG A 449 -28.09 20.45 5.31
CA ARG A 449 -29.16 19.58 4.79
C ARG A 449 -28.83 19.04 3.40
N LEU A 450 -28.11 19.80 2.57
CA LEU A 450 -27.63 19.34 1.27
C LEU A 450 -26.69 18.14 1.42
N LEU A 451 -25.73 18.24 2.34
CA LEU A 451 -24.83 17.12 2.66
C LEU A 451 -25.62 15.88 3.14
N GLY A 452 -26.51 16.05 4.12
CA GLY A 452 -27.22 14.92 4.72
C GLY A 452 -28.30 14.29 3.85
N ARG A 453 -29.09 15.08 3.12
CA ARG A 453 -30.25 14.59 2.33
C ARG A 453 -29.92 14.24 0.89
N VAL A 454 -28.90 14.84 0.30
CA VAL A 454 -28.59 14.66 -1.13
C VAL A 454 -27.26 13.94 -1.30
N HIS A 455 -26.17 14.51 -0.78
CA HIS A 455 -24.85 13.94 -1.06
C HIS A 455 -24.60 12.63 -0.32
N LEU A 456 -24.92 12.52 0.97
CA LEU A 456 -24.62 11.32 1.75
C LEU A 456 -25.32 10.06 1.19
N PRO A 457 -26.62 10.07 0.83
CA PRO A 457 -27.27 8.93 0.19
C PRO A 457 -26.70 8.58 -1.19
N LEU A 458 -26.32 9.58 -1.99
CA LEU A 458 -25.70 9.35 -3.31
C LEU A 458 -24.26 8.83 -3.20
N LEU A 459 -23.53 9.24 -2.16
CA LEU A 459 -22.14 8.86 -1.92
C LEU A 459 -22.00 7.59 -1.08
N GLN A 460 -23.09 7.00 -0.57
CA GLN A 460 -23.06 5.85 0.35
C GLN A 460 -22.14 4.71 -0.12
N ARG A 461 -22.12 4.44 -1.43
CA ARG A 461 -21.27 3.38 -2.03
C ARG A 461 -19.80 3.77 -2.02
N SER A 462 -19.48 5.01 -2.40
CA SER A 462 -18.10 5.52 -2.35
C SER A 462 -17.59 5.69 -0.92
N THR A 463 -18.44 6.07 0.03
CA THR A 463 -18.05 6.20 1.44
C THR A 463 -17.86 4.86 2.10
N LEU A 464 -18.69 3.85 1.78
CA LEU A 464 -18.49 2.48 2.25
C LEU A 464 -17.20 1.89 1.66
N ALA A 465 -16.93 2.11 0.37
CA ALA A 465 -15.67 1.70 -0.24
C ALA A 465 -14.47 2.39 0.43
N ALA A 466 -14.55 3.70 0.67
CA ALA A 466 -13.53 4.45 1.39
C ALA A 466 -13.27 3.89 2.81
N ALA A 467 -14.34 3.62 3.57
CA ALA A 467 -14.26 3.06 4.91
C ALA A 467 -13.59 1.69 4.91
N LEU A 468 -13.99 0.81 3.98
CA LEU A 468 -13.45 -0.54 3.87
C LEU A 468 -11.97 -0.54 3.47
N LEU A 469 -11.57 0.33 2.54
CA LEU A 469 -10.16 0.47 2.14
C LEU A 469 -9.29 0.92 3.32
N VAL A 470 -9.69 1.99 4.02
CA VAL A 470 -8.96 2.45 5.21
C VAL A 470 -8.95 1.39 6.31
N PHE A 471 -10.08 0.72 6.55
CA PHE A 471 -10.17 -0.35 7.55
C PHE A 471 -9.14 -1.45 7.27
N VAL A 472 -9.05 -1.93 6.03
CA VAL A 472 -8.14 -3.02 5.66
C VAL A 472 -6.68 -2.57 5.68
N ASP A 473 -6.39 -1.33 5.29
CA ASP A 473 -5.03 -0.79 5.34
C ASP A 473 -4.54 -0.59 6.78
N VAL A 474 -5.43 -0.20 7.71
CA VAL A 474 -5.12 -0.11 9.14
C VAL A 474 -4.92 -1.49 9.76
N MET A 475 -5.72 -2.50 9.35
CA MET A 475 -5.59 -3.87 9.85
C MET A 475 -4.23 -4.51 9.57
N LYS A 476 -3.58 -4.13 8.45
CA LYS A 476 -2.24 -4.58 8.06
C LYS A 476 -1.13 -3.60 8.45
N GLU A 477 -1.46 -2.51 9.13
CA GLU A 477 -0.47 -1.49 9.50
C GLU A 477 0.42 -2.02 10.62
N LEU A 478 1.72 -2.11 10.31
CA LEU A 478 2.75 -2.53 11.24
C LEU A 478 3.64 -1.36 11.69
N PRO A 479 4.24 -0.55 10.80
CA PRO A 479 5.31 0.36 11.20
C PRO A 479 4.89 1.36 12.30
N ALA A 480 3.90 2.22 12.05
CA ALA A 480 3.49 3.23 13.02
C ALA A 480 2.94 2.59 14.30
N THR A 481 2.20 1.49 14.16
CA THR A 481 1.66 0.71 15.28
C THR A 481 2.77 0.13 16.16
N TYR A 482 3.86 -0.33 15.56
CA TYR A 482 4.97 -0.91 16.31
C TYR A 482 5.65 0.12 17.24
N VAL A 483 5.73 1.39 16.84
CA VAL A 483 6.34 2.44 17.67
C VAL A 483 5.35 3.10 18.63
N LEU A 484 4.14 3.40 18.16
CA LEU A 484 3.23 4.31 18.86
C LEU A 484 2.19 3.60 19.73
N ARG A 485 2.05 2.27 19.64
CA ARG A 485 1.05 1.58 20.45
C ARG A 485 1.39 1.69 21.95
N PRO A 486 0.40 1.97 22.81
CA PRO A 486 0.58 1.86 24.25
C PRO A 486 0.66 0.39 24.68
N PHE A 487 1.08 0.17 25.92
CA PHE A 487 1.10 -1.17 26.53
C PHE A 487 -0.28 -1.85 26.45
N ASN A 488 -0.27 -3.18 26.29
CA ASN A 488 -1.47 -4.03 26.19
C ASN A 488 -2.42 -3.71 25.01
N SER A 489 -1.95 -2.97 23.99
CA SER A 489 -2.72 -2.66 22.78
C SER A 489 -2.12 -3.30 21.53
N ASP A 490 -1.67 -4.56 21.66
CA ASP A 490 -1.09 -5.29 20.55
C ASP A 490 -2.15 -5.63 19.48
N THR A 491 -1.80 -5.35 18.24
CA THR A 491 -2.61 -5.67 17.06
C THR A 491 -2.17 -6.99 16.43
N LEU A 492 -3.01 -7.58 15.57
CA LEU A 492 -2.67 -8.78 14.83
C LEU A 492 -1.37 -8.61 14.03
N ALA A 493 -1.17 -7.45 13.40
CA ALA A 493 0.04 -7.15 12.64
C ALA A 493 1.30 -7.16 13.51
N VAL A 494 1.23 -6.52 14.68
CA VAL A 494 2.35 -6.48 15.63
C VAL A 494 2.64 -7.85 16.22
N VAL A 495 1.62 -8.59 16.64
CA VAL A 495 1.80 -9.91 17.26
C VAL A 495 2.36 -10.91 16.24
N ALA A 496 1.84 -10.91 15.01
CA ALA A 496 2.40 -11.71 13.92
C ALA A 496 3.87 -11.38 13.69
N TYR A 497 4.23 -10.10 13.69
CA TYR A 497 5.61 -9.64 13.52
C TYR A 497 6.52 -10.09 14.68
N GLN A 498 6.08 -9.93 15.93
CA GLN A 498 6.86 -10.32 17.11
C GLN A 498 7.09 -11.82 17.17
N MET A 499 6.03 -12.62 17.00
CA MET A 499 6.13 -14.08 16.97
C MET A 499 7.07 -14.56 15.85
N ALA A 500 6.96 -13.97 14.66
CA ALA A 500 7.86 -14.32 13.56
C ALA A 500 9.31 -13.92 13.83
N LYS A 501 9.54 -12.74 14.43
CA LYS A 501 10.86 -12.28 14.84
C LYS A 501 11.48 -13.19 15.91
N ASP A 502 10.66 -13.76 16.79
CA ASP A 502 11.06 -14.73 17.82
C ASP A 502 11.15 -16.17 17.28
N GLU A 503 11.16 -16.35 15.96
CA GLU A 503 11.20 -17.65 15.25
C GLU A 503 10.01 -18.59 15.55
N ARG A 504 8.93 -18.06 16.13
CA ARG A 504 7.67 -18.76 16.44
C ARG A 504 6.68 -18.65 15.28
N LEU A 505 7.07 -19.18 14.12
CA LEU A 505 6.31 -19.06 12.87
C LEU A 505 4.95 -19.78 12.90
N GLY A 506 4.85 -20.89 13.64
CA GLY A 506 3.59 -21.60 13.90
C GLY A 506 2.54 -20.71 14.56
N GLU A 507 2.91 -20.05 15.66
CA GLU A 507 2.05 -19.11 16.37
C GLU A 507 1.72 -17.85 15.55
N ALA A 508 2.67 -17.37 14.75
CA ALA A 508 2.47 -16.22 13.86
C ALA A 508 1.47 -16.51 12.72
N ALA A 509 1.21 -17.78 12.40
CA ALA A 509 0.36 -18.17 11.28
C ALA A 509 -1.11 -17.77 11.47
N LEU A 510 -1.66 -17.94 12.68
CA LEU A 510 -3.05 -17.57 13.00
C LEU A 510 -3.34 -16.06 12.80
N PRO A 511 -2.60 -15.12 13.43
CA PRO A 511 -2.83 -13.70 13.21
C PRO A 511 -2.54 -13.30 11.75
N SER A 512 -1.56 -13.93 11.09
CA SER A 512 -1.28 -13.69 9.67
C SER A 512 -2.46 -14.07 8.76
N LEU A 513 -3.00 -15.27 8.92
CA LEU A 513 -4.18 -15.73 8.15
C LEU A 513 -5.41 -14.87 8.42
N ALA A 514 -5.61 -14.41 9.65
CA ALA A 514 -6.71 -13.50 9.99
C ALA A 514 -6.59 -12.16 9.24
N ILE A 515 -5.39 -11.59 9.15
CA ILE A 515 -5.14 -10.36 8.38
C ILE A 515 -5.41 -10.60 6.89
N VAL A 516 -4.97 -11.74 6.34
CA VAL A 516 -5.21 -12.12 4.93
C VAL A 516 -6.71 -12.27 4.63
N LEU A 517 -7.46 -12.91 5.53
CA LEU A 517 -8.91 -13.08 5.40
C LEU A 517 -9.61 -11.72 5.29
N VAL A 518 -9.23 -10.75 6.14
CA VAL A 518 -9.76 -9.39 6.10
C VAL A 518 -9.31 -8.66 4.83
N GLY A 519 -8.06 -8.88 4.40
CA GLY A 519 -7.49 -8.36 3.15
C GLY A 519 -8.20 -8.84 1.88
N LEU A 520 -8.91 -9.97 1.91
CA LEU A 520 -9.70 -10.46 0.78
C LEU A 520 -10.97 -9.64 0.51
N VAL A 521 -11.48 -8.90 1.50
CA VAL A 521 -12.75 -8.17 1.37
C VAL A 521 -12.70 -7.13 0.23
N PRO A 522 -11.70 -6.23 0.13
CA PRO A 522 -11.60 -5.29 -0.98
C PRO A 522 -11.39 -5.99 -2.32
N VAL A 523 -10.64 -7.10 -2.35
CA VAL A 523 -10.41 -7.88 -3.58
C VAL A 523 -11.73 -8.44 -4.12
N ILE A 524 -12.56 -9.01 -3.24
CA ILE A 524 -13.89 -9.52 -3.60
C ILE A 524 -14.78 -8.39 -4.12
N LEU A 525 -14.77 -7.22 -3.47
CA LEU A 525 -15.56 -6.06 -3.91
C LEU A 525 -15.12 -5.52 -5.27
N LEU A 526 -13.81 -5.38 -5.48
CA LEU A 526 -13.24 -4.98 -6.77
C LEU A 526 -13.58 -6.00 -7.87
N SER A 527 -13.50 -7.30 -7.57
CA SER A 527 -13.88 -8.35 -8.53
C SER A 527 -15.34 -8.26 -8.96
N ARG A 528 -16.27 -7.97 -8.03
CA ARG A 528 -17.69 -7.78 -8.33
C ARG A 528 -17.93 -6.52 -9.15
N ALA A 529 -17.26 -5.42 -8.82
CA ALA A 529 -17.34 -4.18 -9.57
C ALA A 529 -16.82 -4.33 -11.02
N MET A 530 -15.83 -5.20 -11.23
CA MET A 530 -15.31 -5.53 -12.56
C MET A 530 -16.28 -6.41 -13.37
N ARG A 531 -16.96 -7.37 -12.73
CA ARG A 531 -17.93 -8.26 -13.39
C ARG A 531 -19.26 -7.60 -13.73
N GLY A 532 -19.73 -6.66 -12.91
CA GLY A 532 -21.01 -5.94 -13.12
C GLY A 532 -21.04 -4.95 -14.29
N ARG A 533 -20.00 -4.93 -15.13
CA ARG A 533 -19.91 -4.15 -16.37
C ARG A 533 -20.11 -4.99 -17.64
N HIS A 534 -20.43 -6.27 -17.49
CA HIS A 534 -20.77 -7.18 -18.58
C HIS A 534 -22.28 -7.36 -18.71
#